data_AF-A0A957UB50-F1
#
_entry.id   AF-A0A957UB50-F1
#
_cell.length_a   1.000
_cell.length_b   1.000
_cell.length_c   1.000
_cell.angle_alpha   90.00
_cell.angle_beta   90.00
_cell.angle_gamma   90.00
#
_symmetry.space_group_name_H-M   'P 1'
#
loop_
_entity.id
_entity.type
_entity.pdbx_description
1 polymer ?
#
loop_
_entity_poly.entity_id
_entity_poly.type
_entity_poly.pdbx_seq_one_letter_code
_entity_poly.pdbx_strand_id
1 'polypeptide(L)'
;PLPAYTADGASITPIAGRVVVEPGTAPDAAALELAPTGSEFGDVIRLSAAALPATWSGGDDGALAVDLLWEAVGTPATDYTAFVHLRGAGGEQVAGFDQAPAGERFPTSAWRAGDRIHSRFELALPAALEAGVYDVWVGLYESGSGGTLRLPVTDAAGLPLGDGQVRIGQVTVE
;
A
#
# COMPACT_ATOMS: atom_id res chain seq x y z
N PRO A 1 -16.22 -6.98 -31.47
CA PRO A 1 -16.27 -5.52 -31.22
C PRO A 1 -15.76 -4.75 -32.47
N LEU A 2 -16.44 -3.67 -32.86
CA LEU A 2 -16.01 -2.82 -33.96
C LEU A 2 -14.82 -1.94 -33.50
N PRO A 3 -13.77 -1.78 -34.32
CA PRO A 3 -12.67 -0.87 -34.01
C PRO A 3 -13.15 0.59 -34.00
N ALA A 4 -12.63 1.39 -33.09
CA ALA A 4 -12.84 2.83 -33.07
C ALA A 4 -11.58 3.53 -33.59
N TYR A 5 -11.74 4.71 -34.17
CA TYR A 5 -10.64 5.46 -34.78
C TYR A 5 -10.66 6.92 -34.32
N THR A 6 -9.49 7.54 -34.21
CA THR A 6 -9.37 9.01 -34.12
C THR A 6 -9.83 9.66 -35.43
N ALA A 7 -9.98 10.98 -35.42
CA ALA A 7 -10.29 11.75 -36.64
C ALA A 7 -9.27 11.51 -37.77
N ASP A 8 -8.01 11.20 -37.41
CA ASP A 8 -6.91 10.94 -38.35
C ASP A 8 -6.80 9.46 -38.76
N GLY A 9 -7.76 8.61 -38.37
CA GLY A 9 -7.82 7.21 -38.76
C GLY A 9 -6.96 6.25 -37.93
N ALA A 10 -6.38 6.71 -36.81
CA ALA A 10 -5.63 5.84 -35.91
C ALA A 10 -6.58 5.02 -35.04
N SER A 11 -6.36 3.71 -34.94
CA SER A 11 -7.18 2.83 -34.08
C SER A 11 -7.05 3.22 -32.61
N ILE A 12 -8.16 3.25 -31.89
CA ILE A 12 -8.24 3.58 -30.46
C ILE A 12 -9.15 2.60 -29.71
N THR A 13 -8.93 2.52 -28.41
CA THR A 13 -9.89 1.95 -27.45
C THR A 13 -10.58 3.10 -26.74
N PRO A 14 -11.82 3.48 -27.11
CA PRO A 14 -12.44 4.68 -26.59
C PRO A 14 -12.87 4.46 -25.14
N ILE A 15 -12.46 5.36 -24.25
CA ILE A 15 -12.97 5.42 -22.88
C ILE A 15 -14.08 6.47 -22.87
N ALA A 16 -15.33 6.03 -22.71
CA ALA A 16 -16.48 6.94 -22.66
C ALA A 16 -16.55 7.74 -21.35
N GLY A 17 -15.94 7.21 -20.28
CA GLY A 17 -15.84 7.86 -18.98
C GLY A 17 -15.28 6.93 -17.92
N ARG A 18 -15.05 7.47 -16.73
CA ARG A 18 -14.73 6.72 -15.51
C ARG A 18 -15.85 6.93 -14.51
N VAL A 19 -16.27 5.85 -13.86
CA VAL A 19 -17.26 5.89 -12.77
C VAL A 19 -16.59 5.28 -11.56
N VAL A 20 -16.66 5.98 -10.42
CA VAL A 20 -16.27 5.42 -9.13
C VAL A 20 -17.44 4.57 -8.64
N VAL A 21 -17.18 3.29 -8.38
CA VAL A 21 -18.15 2.38 -7.78
C VAL A 21 -17.83 2.30 -6.30
N GLU A 22 -18.72 2.84 -5.48
CA GLU A 22 -18.57 2.85 -4.04
C GLU A 22 -19.20 1.59 -3.45
N PRO A 23 -18.52 0.90 -2.50
CA PRO A 23 -19.14 -0.19 -1.79
C PRO A 23 -20.27 0.35 -0.90
N GLY A 24 -21.35 -0.42 -0.74
CA GLY A 24 -22.46 -0.04 0.14
C GLY A 24 -22.08 0.04 1.63
N THR A 25 -20.90 -0.47 2.00
CA THR A 25 -20.33 -0.37 3.34
C THR A 25 -18.83 -0.19 3.22
N ALA A 26 -18.28 0.80 3.92
CA ALA A 26 -16.84 1.03 3.95
C ALA A 26 -16.13 -0.14 4.68
N PRO A 27 -14.92 -0.53 4.25
CA PRO A 27 -14.13 -1.54 4.95
C PRO A 27 -13.92 -1.13 6.41
N ASP A 28 -14.12 -2.07 7.34
CA ASP A 28 -13.95 -1.82 8.77
C ASP A 28 -12.79 -2.65 9.35
N ALA A 29 -11.96 -2.01 10.17
CA ALA A 29 -10.75 -2.62 10.72
C ALA A 29 -11.08 -3.82 11.63
N ALA A 30 -12.11 -3.73 12.47
CA ALA A 30 -12.49 -4.81 13.37
C ALA A 30 -13.09 -5.98 12.60
N ALA A 31 -13.92 -5.71 11.59
CA ALA A 31 -14.46 -6.74 10.71
C ALA A 31 -13.38 -7.47 9.88
N LEU A 32 -12.27 -6.79 9.59
CA LEU A 32 -11.10 -7.33 8.88
C LEU A 32 -10.01 -7.86 9.82
N GLU A 33 -10.23 -7.85 11.14
CA GLU A 33 -9.27 -8.30 12.16
C GLU A 33 -7.91 -7.57 12.09
N LEU A 34 -7.92 -6.28 11.69
CA LEU A 34 -6.72 -5.46 11.56
C LEU A 34 -6.40 -4.74 12.87
N ALA A 35 -5.12 -4.68 13.22
CA ALA A 35 -4.63 -3.95 14.38
C ALA A 35 -4.50 -2.45 14.05
N PRO A 36 -5.00 -1.53 14.89
CA PRO A 36 -4.84 -0.09 14.67
C PRO A 36 -3.37 0.34 14.66
N THR A 37 -3.01 1.21 13.72
CA THR A 37 -1.67 1.81 13.60
C THR A 37 -1.73 3.33 13.74
N GLY A 38 -2.61 3.98 12.97
CA GLY A 38 -2.95 5.40 13.07
C GLY A 38 -1.88 6.36 12.54
N SER A 39 -0.98 5.91 11.67
CA SER A 39 0.10 6.76 11.11
C SER A 39 -0.37 7.53 9.90
N GLU A 40 0.03 8.79 9.77
CA GLU A 40 -0.37 9.67 8.68
C GLU A 40 0.80 10.01 7.76
N PHE A 41 0.53 10.04 6.46
CA PHE A 41 1.47 10.32 5.40
C PHE A 41 1.11 11.65 4.76
N GLY A 42 1.99 12.64 4.89
CA GLY A 42 1.84 13.96 4.28
C GLY A 42 0.52 14.66 4.59
N ASP A 43 -0.07 14.40 5.76
CA ASP A 43 -1.39 14.88 6.20
C ASP A 43 -2.53 14.61 5.20
N VAL A 44 -2.38 13.60 4.33
CA VAL A 44 -3.32 13.33 3.23
C VAL A 44 -3.87 11.91 3.23
N ILE A 45 -3.06 10.92 3.62
CA ILE A 45 -3.48 9.52 3.73
C ILE A 45 -3.04 8.98 5.09
N ARG A 46 -3.97 8.36 5.81
CA ARG A 46 -3.69 7.62 7.04
C ARG A 46 -3.61 6.13 6.73
N LEU A 47 -2.62 5.45 7.30
CA LEU A 47 -2.68 4.01 7.52
C LEU A 47 -3.38 3.81 8.86
N SER A 48 -4.65 3.43 8.81
CA SER A 48 -5.52 3.35 10.00
C SER A 48 -5.35 2.01 10.72
N ALA A 49 -5.14 0.92 9.99
CA ALA A 49 -4.90 -0.41 10.57
C ALA A 49 -4.06 -1.30 9.64
N ALA A 50 -3.44 -2.33 10.20
CA ALA A 50 -2.67 -3.32 9.45
C ALA A 50 -2.76 -4.72 10.09
N ALA A 51 -2.53 -5.76 9.30
CA ALA A 51 -2.31 -7.12 9.78
C ALA A 51 -1.24 -7.82 8.93
N LEU A 52 -0.50 -8.70 9.58
CA LEU A 52 0.49 -9.58 8.97
C LEU A 52 0.63 -10.85 9.84
N PRO A 53 1.02 -12.00 9.25
CA PRO A 53 1.37 -13.19 10.00
C PRO A 53 2.48 -12.93 11.01
N ALA A 54 2.35 -13.48 12.22
CA ALA A 54 3.41 -13.42 13.24
C ALA A 54 4.58 -14.37 12.92
N THR A 55 4.29 -15.47 12.21
CA THR A 55 5.27 -16.45 11.76
C THR A 55 5.10 -16.74 10.27
N TRP A 56 6.20 -17.08 9.60
CA TRP A 56 6.24 -17.54 8.22
C TRP A 56 7.24 -18.69 8.12
N SER A 57 6.76 -19.89 7.78
CA SER A 57 7.57 -21.11 7.76
C SER A 57 8.03 -21.53 6.37
N GLY A 58 7.84 -20.67 5.37
CA GLY A 58 8.16 -20.99 3.98
C GLY A 58 7.28 -22.09 3.36
N GLY A 59 7.17 -21.99 2.05
CA GLY A 59 6.60 -22.97 1.12
C GLY A 59 6.98 -22.48 -0.27
N ASP A 60 7.21 -23.38 -1.22
CA ASP A 60 7.89 -23.09 -2.50
C ASP A 60 7.25 -21.98 -3.36
N ASP A 61 6.03 -21.51 -3.02
CA ASP A 61 5.30 -20.44 -3.70
C ASP A 61 4.59 -19.45 -2.73
N GLY A 62 4.95 -19.43 -1.44
CA GLY A 62 4.24 -18.64 -0.42
C GLY A 62 4.67 -17.17 -0.35
N ALA A 63 3.77 -16.23 -0.65
CA ALA A 63 3.97 -14.82 -0.36
C ALA A 63 3.55 -14.46 1.07
N LEU A 64 4.30 -13.58 1.74
CA LEU A 64 3.88 -12.99 3.00
C LEU A 64 2.75 -11.98 2.72
N ALA A 65 1.54 -12.30 3.16
CA ALA A 65 0.39 -11.41 3.02
C ALA A 65 0.45 -10.28 4.06
N VAL A 66 0.38 -9.04 3.59
CA VAL A 66 0.30 -7.84 4.42
C VAL A 66 -0.99 -7.10 4.07
N ASP A 67 -1.92 -7.08 5.01
CA ASP A 67 -3.21 -6.41 4.87
C ASP A 67 -3.13 -5.01 5.49
N LEU A 68 -3.53 -4.00 4.72
CA LEU A 68 -3.44 -2.58 5.08
C LEU A 68 -4.79 -1.91 4.89
N LEU A 69 -5.20 -1.10 5.86
CA LEU A 69 -6.39 -0.25 5.75
C LEU A 69 -5.97 1.20 5.70
N TRP A 70 -6.16 1.80 4.53
CA TRP A 70 -5.91 3.20 4.26
C TRP A 70 -7.17 4.02 4.45
N GLU A 71 -7.00 5.28 4.85
CA GLU A 71 -8.05 6.27 4.94
C GLU A 71 -7.55 7.58 4.35
N ALA A 72 -8.28 8.13 3.39
CA ALA A 72 -8.00 9.46 2.86
C ALA A 72 -8.43 10.52 3.89
N VAL A 73 -7.49 11.17 4.56
CA VAL A 73 -7.79 12.26 5.52
C VAL A 73 -7.90 13.61 4.83
N GLY A 74 -7.31 13.73 3.64
CA GLY A 74 -7.50 14.82 2.69
C GLY A 74 -7.72 14.28 1.28
N THR A 75 -7.67 15.16 0.28
CA THR A 75 -7.72 14.76 -1.14
C THR A 75 -6.30 14.66 -1.69
N PRO A 76 -5.81 13.47 -2.09
CA PRO A 76 -4.52 13.32 -2.75
C PRO A 76 -4.40 14.20 -3.99
N ALA A 77 -3.34 15.01 -4.05
CA ALA A 77 -3.08 15.91 -5.18
C ALA A 77 -2.46 15.19 -6.40
N THR A 78 -1.90 14.00 -6.17
CA THR A 78 -1.17 13.20 -7.16
C THR A 78 -1.37 11.72 -6.84
N ASP A 79 -0.84 10.86 -7.71
CA ASP A 79 -0.80 9.42 -7.49
C ASP A 79 0.36 9.06 -6.57
N TYR A 80 0.08 8.21 -5.59
CA TYR A 80 1.04 7.68 -4.65
C TYR A 80 1.19 6.17 -4.82
N THR A 81 2.42 5.70 -4.67
CA THR A 81 2.76 4.29 -4.59
C THR A 81 3.09 3.95 -3.15
N ALA A 82 2.47 2.88 -2.65
CA ALA A 82 2.85 2.28 -1.38
C ALA A 82 3.96 1.26 -1.61
N PHE A 83 4.96 1.29 -0.74
CA PHE A 83 5.96 0.22 -0.63
C PHE A 83 5.76 -0.53 0.68
N VAL A 84 5.94 -1.84 0.63
CA VAL A 84 6.00 -2.73 1.78
C VAL A 84 7.35 -3.43 1.74
N HIS A 85 8.18 -3.20 2.76
CA HIS A 85 9.54 -3.72 2.84
C HIS A 85 9.71 -4.65 4.04
N LEU A 86 10.27 -5.83 3.79
CA LEU A 86 10.80 -6.71 4.82
C LEU A 86 12.26 -6.32 5.08
N ARG A 87 12.60 -6.06 6.34
CA ARG A 87 13.96 -5.71 6.76
C ARG A 87 14.50 -6.67 7.81
N GLY A 88 15.74 -7.11 7.63
CA GLY A 88 16.44 -7.92 8.62
C GLY A 88 16.99 -7.09 9.78
N ALA A 89 17.68 -7.77 10.71
CA ALA A 89 18.16 -7.16 11.96
C ALA A 89 19.19 -6.04 11.75
N GLY A 90 19.91 -6.04 10.63
CA GLY A 90 20.86 -4.97 10.26
C GLY A 90 20.20 -3.76 9.58
N GLY A 91 18.89 -3.80 9.35
CA GLY A 91 18.14 -2.77 8.63
C GLY A 91 18.19 -2.89 7.11
N GLU A 92 18.88 -3.91 6.57
CA GLU A 92 18.89 -4.24 5.16
C GLU A 92 17.50 -4.66 4.68
N GLN A 93 17.12 -4.19 3.50
CA GLN A 93 15.89 -4.64 2.84
C GLN A 93 16.13 -5.99 2.18
N VAL A 94 15.35 -6.99 2.58
CA VAL A 94 15.49 -8.37 2.12
C VAL A 94 14.45 -8.72 1.06
N ALA A 95 13.25 -8.14 1.18
CA ALA A 95 12.21 -8.21 0.19
C ALA A 95 11.44 -6.88 0.16
N GLY A 96 10.87 -6.53 -0.99
CA GLY A 96 10.00 -5.36 -1.13
C GLY A 96 8.96 -5.55 -2.22
N PHE A 97 7.83 -4.86 -2.06
CA PHE A 97 6.81 -4.77 -3.10
C PHE A 97 6.19 -3.37 -3.14
N ASP A 98 6.04 -2.84 -4.35
CA ASP A 98 5.58 -1.49 -4.61
C ASP A 98 4.31 -1.55 -5.48
N GLN A 99 3.22 -0.94 -5.02
CA GLN A 99 2.00 -0.78 -5.81
C GLN A 99 1.15 0.40 -5.34
N ALA A 100 0.28 0.90 -6.20
CA ALA A 100 -0.77 1.83 -5.78
C ALA A 100 -1.63 1.17 -4.67
N PRO A 101 -2.02 1.90 -3.62
CA PRO A 101 -2.77 1.32 -2.51
C PRO A 101 -4.03 0.53 -2.92
N ALA A 102 -4.87 1.05 -3.82
CA ALA A 102 -6.05 0.35 -4.31
C ALA A 102 -5.83 -0.39 -5.64
N GLY A 103 -4.58 -0.68 -6.00
CA GLY A 103 -4.18 -1.19 -7.31
C GLY A 103 -4.37 -0.18 -8.45
N GLU A 104 -4.06 -0.59 -9.67
CA GLU A 104 -3.97 0.31 -10.84
C GLU A 104 -5.30 0.93 -11.28
N ARG A 105 -6.43 0.33 -10.89
CA ARG A 105 -7.77 0.75 -11.35
C ARG A 105 -8.38 1.87 -10.52
N PHE A 106 -7.85 2.14 -9.33
CA PHE A 106 -8.36 3.18 -8.44
C PHE A 106 -7.20 3.98 -7.83
N PRO A 107 -6.54 4.82 -8.64
CA PRO A 107 -5.36 5.56 -8.20
C PRO A 107 -5.69 6.56 -7.09
N THR A 108 -4.71 6.94 -6.26
CA THR A 108 -4.96 7.79 -5.08
C THR A 108 -5.49 9.17 -5.44
N SER A 109 -5.15 9.74 -6.59
CA SER A 109 -5.74 11.01 -7.06
C SER A 109 -7.26 10.95 -7.27
N ALA A 110 -7.85 9.75 -7.36
CA ALA A 110 -9.29 9.57 -7.44
C ALA A 110 -9.98 9.48 -6.06
N TRP A 111 -9.21 9.39 -4.97
CA TRP A 111 -9.73 9.25 -3.62
C TRP A 111 -10.32 10.57 -3.13
N ARG A 112 -11.38 10.46 -2.33
CA ARG A 112 -12.03 11.58 -1.64
C ARG A 112 -11.74 11.48 -0.15
N ALA A 113 -11.75 12.62 0.53
CA ALA A 113 -11.64 12.62 1.98
C ALA A 113 -12.74 11.73 2.60
N GLY A 114 -12.34 10.82 3.50
CA GLY A 114 -13.18 9.81 4.11
C GLY A 114 -13.19 8.45 3.40
N ASP A 115 -12.63 8.33 2.20
CA ASP A 115 -12.52 7.03 1.52
C ASP A 115 -11.66 6.08 2.34
N ARG A 116 -12.14 4.85 2.55
CA ARG A 116 -11.42 3.76 3.22
C ARG A 116 -11.12 2.65 2.23
N ILE A 117 -9.85 2.28 2.11
CA ILE A 117 -9.35 1.31 1.13
C ILE A 117 -8.65 0.19 1.88
N HIS A 118 -9.18 -1.03 1.78
CA HIS A 118 -8.46 -2.22 2.19
C HIS A 118 -7.61 -2.75 1.04
N SER A 119 -6.35 -3.03 1.33
CA SER A 119 -5.35 -3.50 0.38
C SER A 119 -4.66 -4.73 0.92
N ARG A 120 -4.35 -5.67 0.03
CA ARG A 120 -3.52 -6.83 0.32
C ARG A 120 -2.26 -6.78 -0.53
N PHE A 121 -1.11 -6.82 0.13
CA PHE A 121 0.21 -6.88 -0.49
C PHE A 121 0.75 -8.29 -0.32
N GLU A 122 1.20 -8.90 -1.42
CA GLU A 122 1.76 -10.25 -1.42
C GLU A 122 3.27 -10.13 -1.63
N LEU A 123 4.01 -10.18 -0.52
CA LEU A 123 5.45 -10.00 -0.54
C LEU A 123 6.13 -11.35 -0.80
N ALA A 124 6.65 -11.54 -2.01
CA ALA A 124 7.45 -12.71 -2.35
C ALA A 124 8.75 -12.69 -1.53
N LEU A 125 8.96 -13.73 -0.72
CA LEU A 125 10.16 -13.87 0.09
C LEU A 125 11.19 -14.77 -0.62
N PRO A 126 12.50 -14.50 -0.50
CA PRO A 126 13.53 -15.37 -1.04
C PRO A 126 13.42 -16.78 -0.47
N ALA A 127 13.55 -17.82 -1.31
CA ALA A 127 13.52 -19.22 -0.86
C ALA A 127 14.66 -19.56 0.12
N ALA A 128 15.77 -18.82 0.05
CA ALA A 128 16.92 -18.98 0.94
C ALA A 128 16.92 -17.96 2.10
N LEU A 129 15.76 -17.38 2.45
CA LEU A 129 15.64 -16.46 3.57
C LEU A 129 16.01 -17.17 4.88
N GLU A 130 16.95 -16.61 5.62
CA GLU A 130 17.41 -17.21 6.87
C GLU A 130 16.33 -17.10 7.96
N ALA A 131 16.24 -18.12 8.81
CA ALA A 131 15.38 -18.09 9.98
C ALA A 131 15.78 -16.93 10.91
N GLY A 132 14.79 -16.22 11.43
CA GLY A 132 15.03 -15.02 12.23
C GLY A 132 13.81 -14.10 12.33
N VAL A 133 14.00 -12.98 13.01
CA VAL A 133 12.94 -11.96 13.16
C VAL A 133 13.21 -10.83 12.18
N TYR A 134 12.18 -10.47 11.42
CA TYR A 134 12.23 -9.42 10.41
C TYR A 134 11.16 -8.36 10.70
N ASP A 135 11.51 -7.10 10.48
CA ASP A 135 10.57 -5.98 10.60
C ASP A 135 9.87 -5.73 9.25
N VAL A 136 8.56 -5.45 9.30
CA VAL A 136 7.79 -5.01 8.12
C VAL A 136 7.54 -3.52 8.20
N TRP A 137 7.96 -2.81 7.15
CA TRP A 137 7.90 -1.36 7.03
C TRP A 137 7.01 -0.96 5.85
N VAL A 138 6.23 0.11 6.03
CA VAL A 138 5.33 0.65 5.02
C VAL A 138 5.61 2.13 4.82
N GLY A 139 5.57 2.60 3.59
CA GLY A 139 5.56 4.02 3.29
C GLY A 139 4.90 4.38 1.96
N LEU A 140 4.78 5.67 1.71
CA LEU A 140 4.22 6.24 0.48
C LEU A 140 5.24 7.16 -0.19
N TYR A 141 5.28 7.13 -1.52
CA TYR A 141 5.99 8.11 -2.33
C TYR A 141 5.13 8.57 -3.51
N GLU A 142 5.43 9.75 -4.04
CA GLU A 142 4.78 10.23 -5.27
C GLU A 142 5.16 9.35 -6.46
N SER A 143 4.18 8.70 -7.10
CA SER A 143 4.39 7.74 -8.18
C SER A 143 5.21 8.33 -9.34
N GLY A 144 4.95 9.60 -9.69
CA GLY A 144 5.69 10.31 -10.74
C GLY A 144 7.18 10.55 -10.44
N SER A 145 7.59 10.46 -9.17
CA SER A 145 8.98 10.65 -8.74
C SER A 145 9.83 9.36 -8.79
N GLY A 146 9.21 8.21 -9.05
CA GLY A 146 9.90 6.92 -9.08
C GLY A 146 10.57 6.55 -7.75
N GLY A 147 9.97 6.91 -6.61
CA GLY A 147 10.49 6.60 -5.27
C GLY A 147 11.36 7.68 -4.64
N THR A 148 11.69 8.75 -5.39
CA THR A 148 12.57 9.83 -4.90
C THR A 148 11.89 10.69 -3.83
N LEU A 149 10.59 10.97 -4.00
CA LEU A 149 9.83 11.85 -3.10
C LEU A 149 8.91 11.04 -2.20
N ARG A 150 9.45 10.64 -1.03
CA ARG A 150 8.68 10.00 0.03
C ARG A 150 7.86 11.00 0.82
N LEU A 151 6.67 10.60 1.25
CA LEU A 151 5.83 11.42 2.11
C LEU A 151 6.41 11.41 3.54
N PRO A 152 6.41 12.57 4.24
CA PRO A 152 6.69 12.58 5.66
C PRO A 152 5.63 11.78 6.40
N VAL A 153 6.01 11.15 7.51
CA VAL A 153 5.11 10.33 8.31
C VAL A 153 5.00 10.90 9.71
N THR A 154 3.81 10.89 10.29
CA THR A 154 3.59 11.14 11.72
C THR A 154 2.91 9.95 12.38
N ASP A 155 3.16 9.76 13.67
CA ASP A 155 2.39 8.82 14.48
C ASP A 155 0.98 9.37 14.80
N ALA A 156 0.18 8.59 15.52
CA ALA A 156 -1.18 8.97 15.93
C ALA A 156 -1.24 10.19 16.86
N ALA A 157 -0.11 10.59 17.47
CA ALA A 157 0.01 11.80 18.29
C ALA A 157 0.49 13.02 17.47
N GLY A 158 0.72 12.86 16.16
CA GLY A 158 1.25 13.89 15.27
C GLY A 158 2.76 14.08 15.39
N LEU A 159 3.49 13.15 16.03
CA LEU A 159 4.93 13.24 16.13
C LEU A 159 5.57 12.72 14.83
N PRO A 160 6.50 13.47 14.21
CA PRO A 160 7.19 13.02 13.02
C PRO A 160 7.95 11.71 13.24
N LEU A 161 7.77 10.77 12.31
CA LEU A 161 8.56 9.55 12.17
C LEU A 161 9.61 9.76 11.07
N GLY A 162 10.81 9.20 11.28
CA GLY A 162 11.92 9.30 10.34
C GLY A 162 11.71 8.52 9.04
N ASP A 163 12.44 8.90 7.98
CA ASP A 163 12.63 8.16 6.72
C ASP A 163 11.40 7.91 5.83
N GLY A 164 10.28 8.57 6.12
CA GLY A 164 9.07 8.49 5.28
C GLY A 164 8.39 7.11 5.31
N GLN A 165 8.53 6.39 6.43
CA GLN A 165 8.00 5.05 6.62
C GLN A 165 7.65 4.77 8.08
N VAL A 166 6.80 3.78 8.30
CA VAL A 166 6.41 3.29 9.63
C VAL A 166 6.56 1.77 9.70
N ARG A 167 7.01 1.25 10.85
CA ARG A 167 7.01 -0.18 11.13
C ARG A 167 5.62 -0.62 11.55
N ILE A 168 5.04 -1.56 10.82
CA ILE A 168 3.69 -2.07 11.09
C ILE A 168 3.69 -3.36 11.93
N GLY A 169 4.83 -4.05 12.01
CA GLY A 169 4.97 -5.25 12.84
C GLY A 169 6.24 -6.03 12.52
N GLN A 170 6.30 -7.25 13.06
CA GLN A 170 7.39 -8.20 12.88
C GLN A 170 6.85 -9.55 12.45
N VAL A 171 7.67 -10.28 11.69
CA VAL A 171 7.42 -11.67 11.31
C VAL A 171 8.63 -12.51 11.71
N THR A 172 8.37 -13.69 12.28
CA THR A 172 9.40 -14.70 12.55
C THR A 172 9.45 -15.69 11.40
N VAL A 173 10.59 -15.79 10.74
CA VAL A 173 10.88 -16.82 9.74
C VAL A 173 11.43 -18.04 10.45
N GLU A 174 10.81 -19.20 10.22
CA GLU A 174 11.17 -20.50 10.82
C GLU A 174 11.88 -21.44 9.85
#